data_AF-A0A7R9IR35-F1
#
_entry.id   AF-A0A7R9IR35-F1
#
_cell.length_a   1.000
_cell.length_b   1.000
_cell.length_c   1.000
_cell.angle_alpha   90.00
_cell.angle_beta   90.00
_cell.angle_gamma   90.00
#
_symmetry.space_group_name_H-M   'P 1'
#
loop_
_entity.id
_entity.type
_entity.pdbx_description
1 polymer ?
#
loop_
_entity_poly.entity_id
_entity_poly.type
_entity_poly.pdbx_seq_one_letter_code
_entity_poly.pdbx_strand_id
1 'polypeptide(L)'
;RFINVVSIQGRVASPFKSPYCIVKAGVEAFSECLSLEMRKWGVDVVIVEPGNYTSCKFRLDLFPDKHRGQGAQTRSCMAKTRQMWNEMSEEAKADYGEDYFEQRVLSLRYAIKNQGGDFSAILRTLSDAVSRTFPLPRYTPVTWPEKMQALVADHLPRSVYDILYT
;
A
#
# COMPACT_ATOMS: atom_id res chain seq x y z
N ARG A 1 -16.19 3.96 -18.44
CA ARG A 1 -15.96 3.94 -16.98
C ARG A 1 -14.47 3.71 -16.73
N PHE A 2 -13.89 4.43 -15.79
CA PHE A 2 -12.51 4.24 -15.32
C PHE A 2 -12.52 3.58 -13.94
N ILE A 3 -11.58 2.67 -13.69
CA ILE A 3 -11.41 2.02 -12.39
C ILE A 3 -9.94 2.16 -12.00
N ASN A 4 -9.67 2.99 -11.01
CA ASN A 4 -8.33 3.28 -10.54
C ASN A 4 -8.06 2.54 -9.23
N VAL A 5 -7.02 1.71 -9.23
CA VAL A 5 -6.60 0.94 -8.05
C VAL A 5 -5.55 1.74 -7.27
N VAL A 6 -5.96 2.31 -6.17
CA VAL A 6 -5.13 3.12 -5.27
C VAL A 6 -4.66 2.27 -4.09
N SER A 7 -4.65 2.80 -2.88
CA SER A 7 -4.41 2.10 -1.62
C SER A 7 -4.86 2.98 -0.48
N ILE A 8 -5.26 2.39 0.64
CA ILE A 8 -5.48 3.12 1.90
C ILE A 8 -4.25 3.93 2.35
N GLN A 9 -3.05 3.52 1.91
CA GLN A 9 -1.80 4.25 2.17
C GLN A 9 -1.65 5.57 1.40
N GLY A 10 -2.56 5.87 0.47
CA GLY A 10 -2.67 7.22 -0.10
C GLY A 10 -3.21 8.24 0.91
N ARG A 11 -3.87 7.77 1.97
CA ARG A 11 -4.49 8.61 3.01
C ARG A 11 -3.83 8.40 4.38
N VAL A 12 -3.50 7.15 4.70
CA VAL A 12 -2.82 6.77 5.95
C VAL A 12 -1.36 6.44 5.67
N ALA A 13 -0.47 7.40 5.92
CA ALA A 13 0.97 7.19 5.72
C ALA A 13 1.53 6.11 6.65
N SER A 14 2.44 5.29 6.13
CA SER A 14 3.17 4.27 6.88
C SER A 14 4.68 4.52 6.80
N PRO A 15 5.41 4.39 7.92
CA PRO A 15 6.88 4.45 7.91
C PRO A 15 7.49 3.49 6.87
N PHE A 16 8.63 3.87 6.30
CA PHE A 16 9.38 3.11 5.27
C PHE A 16 8.69 2.92 3.92
N LYS A 17 7.49 3.50 3.75
CA LYS A 17 6.72 3.42 2.51
C LYS A 17 6.50 4.80 1.88
N SER A 18 7.34 5.79 2.20
CA SER A 18 7.15 7.18 1.76
C SER A 18 6.98 7.31 0.25
N PRO A 19 7.82 6.74 -0.63
CA PRO A 19 7.62 6.83 -2.08
C PRO A 19 6.30 6.18 -2.53
N TYR A 20 5.92 5.06 -1.90
CA TYR A 20 4.68 4.37 -2.20
C TYR A 20 3.45 5.20 -1.80
N CYS A 21 3.46 5.78 -0.59
CA CYS A 21 2.38 6.64 -0.09
C CYS A 21 2.22 7.87 -0.98
N ILE A 22 3.33 8.51 -1.39
CA ILE A 22 3.32 9.66 -2.31
C ILE A 22 2.63 9.30 -3.63
N VAL A 23 3.06 8.20 -4.27
CA VAL A 23 2.46 7.77 -5.54
C VAL A 23 0.98 7.48 -5.35
N LYS A 24 0.58 6.78 -4.28
CA LYS A 24 -0.83 6.44 -4.05
C LYS A 24 -1.70 7.66 -3.73
N ALA A 25 -1.19 8.62 -2.97
CA ALA A 25 -1.85 9.91 -2.75
C ALA A 25 -2.02 10.69 -4.06
N GLY A 26 -0.99 10.69 -4.92
CA GLY A 26 -1.06 11.32 -6.24
C GLY A 26 -2.10 10.69 -7.16
N VAL A 27 -2.18 9.35 -7.19
CA VAL A 27 -3.21 8.63 -7.97
C VAL A 27 -4.61 8.89 -7.42
N GLU A 28 -4.77 9.02 -6.10
CA GLU A 28 -6.04 9.39 -5.47
C GLU A 28 -6.51 10.77 -5.96
N ALA A 29 -5.66 11.79 -5.80
CA ALA A 29 -5.97 13.15 -6.25
C ALA A 29 -6.26 13.22 -7.75
N PHE A 30 -5.48 12.50 -8.57
CA PHE A 30 -5.73 12.39 -10.00
C PHE A 30 -7.11 11.78 -10.30
N SER A 31 -7.49 10.73 -9.58
CA SER A 31 -8.77 10.05 -9.78
C SER A 31 -9.96 10.95 -9.38
N GLU A 32 -9.81 11.73 -8.32
CA GLU A 32 -10.83 12.71 -7.90
C GLU A 32 -11.01 13.80 -8.96
N CYS A 33 -9.92 14.40 -9.46
CA CYS A 33 -9.98 15.37 -10.56
C CYS A 33 -10.64 14.77 -11.81
N LEU A 34 -10.22 13.57 -12.22
CA LEU A 34 -10.77 12.89 -13.39
C LEU A 34 -12.27 12.64 -13.23
N SER A 35 -12.75 12.30 -12.03
CA SER A 35 -14.17 12.08 -11.77
C SER A 35 -15.02 13.35 -12.00
N LEU A 36 -14.49 14.52 -11.65
CA LEU A 36 -15.16 15.80 -11.85
C LEU A 36 -15.17 16.18 -13.32
N GLU A 37 -14.03 16.00 -14.01
CA GLU A 37 -13.91 16.28 -15.44
C GLU A 37 -14.84 15.40 -16.27
N MET A 38 -14.90 14.10 -15.96
CA MET A 38 -15.66 13.11 -16.71
C MET A 38 -17.18 13.20 -16.51
N ARG A 39 -17.65 13.89 -15.46
CA ARG A 39 -19.08 14.00 -15.09
C ARG A 39 -19.97 14.48 -16.24
N LYS A 40 -19.51 15.46 -17.03
CA LYS A 40 -20.31 16.04 -18.14
C LYS A 40 -20.56 15.05 -19.30
N TRP A 41 -19.75 14.01 -19.40
CA TRP A 41 -19.90 12.94 -20.40
C TRP A 41 -20.62 11.71 -19.84
N GLY A 42 -21.08 11.74 -18.59
CA GLY A 42 -21.71 10.60 -17.94
C GLY A 42 -20.76 9.40 -17.76
N VAL A 43 -19.45 9.64 -17.71
CA VAL A 43 -18.45 8.59 -17.53
C VAL A 43 -18.10 8.46 -16.05
N ASP A 44 -18.41 7.31 -15.46
CA ASP A 44 -18.03 7.03 -14.07
C ASP A 44 -16.52 6.82 -13.91
N VAL A 45 -15.96 7.36 -12.84
CA VAL A 45 -14.60 7.08 -12.35
C VAL A 45 -14.74 6.47 -10.96
N VAL A 46 -14.23 5.25 -10.80
CA VAL A 46 -14.34 4.46 -9.57
C VAL A 46 -12.96 4.29 -8.96
N ILE A 47 -12.85 4.60 -7.67
CA ILE A 47 -11.65 4.44 -6.88
C ILE A 47 -11.75 3.15 -6.06
N VAL A 48 -10.72 2.31 -6.13
CA VAL A 48 -10.63 1.09 -5.32
C VAL A 48 -9.41 1.16 -4.43
N GLU A 49 -9.62 1.24 -3.11
CA GLU A 49 -8.59 1.37 -2.08
C GLU A 49 -8.41 0.08 -1.27
N PRO A 50 -7.57 -0.86 -1.74
CA PRO A 50 -7.24 -2.04 -0.96
C PRO A 50 -6.31 -1.70 0.20
N GLY A 51 -6.51 -2.44 1.30
CA GLY A 51 -5.67 -2.42 2.51
C GLY A 51 -4.47 -3.35 2.35
N ASN A 52 -3.50 -3.28 3.25
CA ASN A 52 -2.26 -4.07 3.16
C ASN A 52 -2.50 -5.58 3.09
N TYR A 53 -3.55 -6.07 3.76
CA TYR A 53 -3.93 -7.49 3.74
C TYR A 53 -4.47 -7.96 2.39
N THR A 54 -5.09 -7.05 1.66
CA THR A 54 -5.72 -7.30 0.37
C THR A 54 -4.80 -6.92 -0.79
N SER A 55 -4.08 -5.81 -0.69
CA SER A 55 -3.21 -5.29 -1.74
C SER A 55 -1.97 -6.17 -1.86
N CYS A 56 -1.96 -6.94 -2.93
CA CYS A 56 -0.85 -7.67 -3.52
C CYS A 56 0.52 -7.21 -3.01
N LYS A 57 1.22 -8.14 -2.35
CA LYS A 57 2.67 -8.29 -2.27
C LYS A 57 3.42 -6.95 -2.38
N PHE A 58 3.96 -6.45 -1.27
CA PHE A 58 5.22 -5.72 -1.33
C PHE A 58 6.28 -6.70 -1.85
N ARG A 59 6.23 -6.98 -3.16
CA ARG A 59 7.22 -7.74 -3.87
C ARG A 59 8.40 -6.79 -3.93
N LEU A 60 9.25 -6.82 -2.90
CA LEU A 60 10.56 -6.17 -2.90
C LEU A 60 11.51 -6.78 -3.96
N ASP A 61 10.96 -7.47 -4.95
CA ASP A 61 11.62 -7.96 -6.15
C ASP A 61 10.70 -7.60 -7.30
N LEU A 62 10.87 -6.45 -7.93
CA LEU A 62 10.33 -6.19 -9.26
C LEU A 62 11.07 -7.10 -10.27
N PHE A 63 10.82 -8.42 -10.19
CA PHE A 63 11.42 -9.56 -10.91
C PHE A 63 12.72 -10.13 -10.28
N PRO A 64 12.76 -11.42 -9.87
CA PRO A 64 12.93 -12.50 -10.85
C PRO A 64 12.03 -13.73 -10.63
N ASP A 65 11.84 -14.43 -11.75
CA ASP A 65 11.48 -15.83 -11.95
C ASP A 65 10.27 -16.45 -11.21
N LYS A 66 9.25 -16.84 -11.99
CA LYS A 66 8.01 -17.48 -11.53
C LYS A 66 8.22 -18.93 -11.03
N HIS A 67 9.44 -19.46 -11.10
CA HIS A 67 9.74 -20.88 -10.80
C HIS A 67 10.47 -21.13 -9.47
N ARG A 68 10.78 -20.11 -8.66
CA ARG A 68 11.51 -20.30 -7.39
C ARG A 68 10.61 -20.04 -6.18
N GLY A 69 10.42 -21.08 -5.36
CA GLY A 69 9.56 -21.04 -4.17
C GLY A 69 9.89 -19.94 -3.16
N GLN A 70 8.96 -19.71 -2.23
CA GLN A 70 8.93 -18.61 -1.24
C GLN A 70 10.26 -18.35 -0.48
N GLY A 71 11.05 -19.42 -0.25
CA GLY A 71 12.37 -19.33 0.41
C GLY A 71 13.51 -18.76 -0.45
N ALA A 72 13.41 -18.79 -1.77
CA ALA A 72 14.38 -18.14 -2.67
C ALA A 72 14.13 -16.63 -2.79
N GLN A 73 12.87 -16.21 -2.74
CA GLN A 73 12.46 -14.82 -2.83
C GLN A 73 12.89 -14.00 -1.61
N THR A 74 12.75 -14.57 -0.41
CA THR A 74 13.22 -13.96 0.84
C THR A 74 14.74 -13.71 0.80
N ARG A 75 15.53 -14.60 0.19
CA ARG A 75 16.98 -14.43 0.07
C ARG A 75 17.37 -13.31 -0.91
N SER A 76 16.64 -13.15 -2.02
CA SER A 76 16.85 -12.07 -3.00
C SER A 76 16.59 -10.69 -2.39
N CYS A 77 15.46 -10.55 -1.68
CA CYS A 77 15.09 -9.33 -0.96
C CYS A 77 16.17 -8.93 0.07
N MET A 78 16.69 -9.89 0.85
CA MET A 78 17.78 -9.63 1.81
C MET A 78 19.08 -9.19 1.13
N ALA A 79 19.45 -9.83 0.02
CA ALA A 79 20.66 -9.48 -0.72
C ALA A 79 20.59 -8.04 -1.25
N LYS A 80 19.44 -7.67 -1.82
CA LYS A 80 19.20 -6.30 -2.31
C LYS A 80 19.18 -5.27 -1.18
N THR A 81 18.62 -5.64 -0.04
CA THR A 81 18.58 -4.76 1.14
C THR A 81 20.00 -4.54 1.69
N ARG A 82 20.84 -5.58 1.80
CA ARG A 82 22.26 -5.44 2.15
C ARG A 82 23.06 -4.63 1.13
N GLN A 83 22.77 -4.80 -0.15
CA GLN A 83 23.38 -3.97 -1.19
C GLN A 83 23.03 -2.49 -0.97
N MET A 84 21.76 -2.17 -0.73
CA MET A 84 21.32 -0.80 -0.43
C MET A 84 22.03 -0.22 0.80
N TRP A 85 22.22 -1.03 1.86
CA TRP A 85 23.01 -0.61 3.03
C TRP A 85 24.45 -0.27 2.66
N ASN A 86 25.11 -1.13 1.90
CA ASN A 86 26.50 -0.92 1.50
C ASN A 86 26.69 0.33 0.61
N GLU A 87 25.70 0.64 -0.22
CA GLU A 87 25.66 1.81 -1.10
C GLU A 87 25.36 3.14 -0.38
N MET A 88 24.92 3.11 0.89
CA MET A 88 24.71 4.34 1.67
C MET A 88 26.03 5.02 2.02
N SER A 89 25.99 6.35 2.18
CA SER A 89 27.13 7.12 2.69
C SER A 89 27.48 6.71 4.12
N GLU A 90 28.74 6.87 4.50
CA GLU A 90 29.21 6.53 5.85
C GLU A 90 28.51 7.37 6.93
N GLU A 91 28.17 8.63 6.61
CA GLU A 91 27.34 9.50 7.45
C GLU A 91 25.96 8.88 7.73
N ALA A 92 25.27 8.42 6.68
CA ALA A 92 23.96 7.80 6.83
C ALA A 92 24.04 6.47 7.60
N LYS A 93 25.09 5.67 7.40
CA LYS A 93 25.31 4.43 8.16
C LYS A 93 25.51 4.71 9.65
N ALA A 94 26.26 5.76 9.98
CA ALA A 94 26.48 6.20 11.35
C ALA A 94 25.19 6.73 12.01
N ASP A 95 24.40 7.52 11.28
CA ASP A 95 23.15 8.10 11.78
C ASP A 95 22.06 7.04 12.02
N TYR A 96 21.87 6.11 11.07
CA TYR A 96 20.84 5.08 11.20
C TYR A 96 21.25 3.95 12.13
N GLY A 97 22.53 3.55 12.09
CA GLY A 97 23.04 2.38 12.81
C GLY A 97 22.64 1.05 12.16
N GLU A 98 23.56 0.10 12.16
CA GLU A 98 23.36 -1.23 11.54
C GLU A 98 22.27 -2.03 12.28
N ASP A 99 22.22 -1.98 13.61
CA ASP A 99 21.23 -2.69 14.42
C ASP A 99 19.79 -2.26 14.09
N TYR A 100 19.58 -0.95 13.93
CA TYR A 100 18.28 -0.40 13.56
C TYR A 100 17.89 -0.90 12.16
N PHE A 101 18.82 -0.83 11.21
CA PHE A 101 18.60 -1.32 9.87
C PHE A 101 18.20 -2.80 9.87
N GLU A 102 18.97 -3.67 10.52
CA GLU A 102 18.67 -5.10 10.61
C GLU A 102 17.30 -5.36 11.24
N GLN A 103 16.95 -4.66 12.34
CA GLN A 103 15.65 -4.80 12.98
C GLN A 103 14.48 -4.45 12.04
N ARG A 104 14.65 -3.40 11.22
CA ARG A 104 13.63 -3.00 10.21
C ARG A 104 13.53 -4.02 9.09
N VAL A 105 14.66 -4.56 8.63
CA VAL A 105 14.69 -5.63 7.63
C VAL A 105 13.97 -6.88 8.15
N LEU A 106 14.19 -7.27 9.40
CA LEU A 106 13.50 -8.38 10.04
C LEU A 106 11.99 -8.14 10.16
N SER A 107 11.59 -6.92 10.55
CA SER A 107 10.18 -6.53 10.63
C SER A 107 9.49 -6.63 9.26
N LEU A 108 10.17 -6.19 8.20
CA LEU A 108 9.69 -6.32 6.82
C LEU A 108 9.54 -7.79 6.42
N ARG A 109 10.51 -8.66 6.76
CA ARG A 109 10.41 -10.11 6.50
C ARG A 109 9.21 -10.74 7.19
N TYR A 110 9.00 -10.39 8.46
CA TYR A 110 7.90 -10.92 9.24
C TYR A 110 6.56 -10.51 8.62
N ALA A 111 6.43 -9.22 8.24
CA ALA A 111 5.27 -8.72 7.53
C ALA A 111 5.03 -9.44 6.20
N ILE A 112 6.08 -9.73 5.42
CA ILE A 112 5.98 -10.48 4.16
C ILE A 112 5.57 -11.95 4.41
N LYS A 113 6.14 -12.60 5.43
CA LYS A 113 5.90 -14.02 5.72
C LYS A 113 4.48 -14.28 6.20
N ASN A 114 3.91 -13.37 6.99
CA ASN A 114 2.58 -13.54 7.58
C ASN A 114 1.43 -13.00 6.71
N GLN A 115 1.72 -12.52 5.49
CA GLN A 115 0.69 -12.09 4.53
C GLN A 115 0.12 -13.29 3.76
N GLY A 116 -0.80 -14.02 4.37
CA GLY A 116 -1.74 -14.89 3.66
C GLY A 116 -2.86 -14.04 3.05
N GLY A 117 -2.70 -13.59 1.81
CA GLY A 117 -3.65 -12.66 1.18
C GLY A 117 -4.90 -13.36 0.63
N ASP A 118 -6.06 -13.07 1.20
CA ASP A 118 -7.35 -13.36 0.57
C ASP A 118 -7.66 -12.29 -0.49
N PHE A 119 -7.66 -12.69 -1.76
CA PHE A 119 -7.99 -11.81 -2.89
C PHE A 119 -9.49 -11.66 -3.12
N SER A 120 -10.32 -12.47 -2.45
CA SER A 120 -11.76 -12.53 -2.69
C SER A 120 -12.43 -11.17 -2.47
N ALA A 121 -11.98 -10.38 -1.50
CA ALA A 121 -12.51 -9.05 -1.26
C ALA A 121 -12.22 -8.08 -2.43
N ILE A 122 -11.00 -8.08 -2.96
CA ILE A 122 -10.64 -7.24 -4.11
C ILE A 122 -11.36 -7.70 -5.37
N LEU A 123 -11.36 -9.00 -5.66
CA LEU A 123 -11.97 -9.53 -6.87
C LEU A 123 -13.47 -9.23 -6.91
N ARG A 124 -14.17 -9.41 -5.78
CA ARG A 124 -15.57 -8.99 -5.65
C ARG A 124 -15.75 -7.50 -5.87
N THR A 125 -14.88 -6.69 -5.28
CA THR A 125 -14.93 -5.23 -5.43
C THR A 125 -14.72 -4.77 -6.88
N LEU A 126 -13.74 -5.35 -7.57
CA LEU A 126 -13.47 -5.05 -8.97
C LEU A 126 -14.61 -5.54 -9.87
N SER A 127 -15.15 -6.74 -9.59
CA SER A 127 -16.34 -7.25 -10.27
C SER A 127 -17.52 -6.29 -10.09
N ASP A 128 -17.78 -5.83 -8.87
CA ASP A 128 -18.87 -4.88 -8.59
C ASP A 128 -18.64 -3.52 -9.27
N ALA A 129 -17.41 -3.02 -9.29
CA ALA A 129 -17.06 -1.76 -9.95
C ALA A 129 -17.30 -1.80 -11.46
N VAL A 130 -17.03 -2.94 -12.10
CA VAL A 130 -17.25 -3.15 -13.55
C VAL A 130 -18.73 -3.43 -13.84
N SER A 131 -19.36 -4.34 -13.08
CA SER A 131 -20.65 -4.93 -13.46
C SER A 131 -21.87 -4.13 -13.01
N ARG A 132 -21.79 -3.30 -11.97
CA ARG A 132 -22.96 -2.54 -11.48
C ARG A 132 -23.34 -1.40 -12.44
N THR A 133 -24.64 -1.19 -12.63
CA THR A 133 -25.16 -0.05 -13.38
C THR A 133 -24.77 1.27 -12.72
N PHE A 134 -24.95 1.37 -11.40
CA PHE A 134 -24.56 2.52 -10.57
C PHE A 134 -23.53 2.08 -9.51
N PRO A 135 -22.23 2.08 -9.84
CA PRO A 135 -21.20 1.69 -8.88
C PRO A 135 -21.05 2.78 -7.80
N LEU A 136 -20.51 2.39 -6.65
CA LEU A 136 -20.02 3.37 -5.70
C LEU A 136 -18.80 4.11 -6.29
N PRO A 137 -18.64 5.41 -6.03
CA PRO A 137 -17.46 6.16 -6.48
C PRO A 137 -16.18 5.67 -5.80
N ARG A 138 -16.27 5.11 -4.59
CA ARG A 138 -15.14 4.57 -3.83
C ARG A 138 -15.50 3.22 -3.20
N TYR A 139 -14.61 2.25 -3.36
CA TYR A 139 -14.67 0.96 -2.67
C TYR A 139 -13.40 0.77 -1.83
N THR A 140 -13.57 0.32 -0.59
CA THR A 140 -12.46 0.12 0.36
C THR A 140 -12.45 -1.33 0.86
N PRO A 141 -11.96 -2.31 0.07
CA PRO A 141 -11.78 -3.67 0.54
C PRO A 141 -10.58 -3.71 1.50
N VAL A 142 -10.83 -3.36 2.76
CA VAL A 142 -9.84 -3.28 3.84
C VAL A 142 -10.33 -4.10 5.03
N THR A 143 -9.42 -4.49 5.91
CA THR A 143 -9.79 -5.10 7.19
C THR A 143 -10.45 -4.08 8.12
N TRP A 144 -11.22 -4.55 9.10
CA TRP A 144 -11.87 -3.66 10.07
C TRP A 144 -10.88 -2.75 10.82
N PRO A 145 -9.72 -3.24 11.30
CA PRO A 145 -8.71 -2.38 11.94
C PRO A 145 -8.19 -1.28 11.01
N GLU A 146 -7.88 -1.61 9.76
CA GLU A 146 -7.43 -0.63 8.75
C GLU A 146 -8.52 0.41 8.48
N LYS A 147 -9.80 -0.02 8.43
CA LYS A 147 -10.93 0.89 8.26
C LYS A 147 -11.05 1.87 9.42
N MET A 148 -10.88 1.41 10.66
CA MET A 148 -10.91 2.28 11.84
C MET A 148 -9.73 3.25 11.83
N GLN A 149 -8.53 2.77 11.48
CA GLN A 149 -7.35 3.62 11.39
C GLN A 149 -7.53 4.74 10.36
N ALA A 150 -8.07 4.44 9.17
CA ALA A 150 -8.40 5.47 8.19
C ALA A 150 -9.46 6.44 8.70
N LEU A 151 -10.53 5.94 9.33
CA LEU A 151 -11.58 6.80 9.89
C LEU A 151 -11.04 7.77 10.94
N VAL A 152 -10.17 7.29 11.85
CA VAL A 152 -9.50 8.14 12.84
C VAL A 152 -8.59 9.15 12.14
N ALA A 153 -7.83 8.74 11.13
CA ALA A 153 -6.95 9.64 10.39
C ALA A 153 -7.68 10.74 9.62
N ASP A 154 -8.84 10.43 9.03
CA ASP A 154 -9.62 11.35 8.21
C ASP A 154 -10.45 12.34 9.05
N HIS A 155 -10.93 11.92 10.23
CA HIS A 155 -11.98 12.65 10.95
C HIS A 155 -11.59 13.11 12.36
N LEU A 156 -10.53 12.58 12.96
CA LEU A 156 -10.09 12.99 14.30
C LEU A 156 -8.83 13.87 14.24
N PRO A 157 -8.60 14.72 15.26
CA PRO A 157 -7.38 15.51 15.34
C PRO A 157 -6.13 14.62 15.32
N ARG A 158 -5.04 15.15 14.74
CA ARG A 158 -3.79 14.42 14.60
C ARG A 158 -3.24 13.90 15.93
N SER A 159 -3.42 14.65 17.01
CA SER A 159 -3.02 14.24 18.36
C SER A 159 -3.69 12.93 18.82
N VAL A 160 -4.95 12.70 18.47
CA VAL A 160 -5.67 11.46 18.80
C VAL A 160 -5.13 10.30 17.99
N TYR A 161 -4.86 10.53 16.70
CA TYR A 161 -4.25 9.51 15.85
C TYR A 161 -2.88 9.09 16.38
N ASP A 162 -2.04 10.05 16.76
CA ASP A 162 -0.69 9.77 17.25
C ASP A 162 -0.72 8.97 18.58
N ILE A 163 -1.67 9.23 19.48
CA ILE A 163 -1.84 8.43 20.71
C ILE A 163 -2.22 6.98 20.44
N LEU A 164 -3.03 6.73 19.40
CA LEU A 164 -3.57 5.39 19.13
C LEU A 164 -2.67 4.55 18.23
N TYR A 165 -1.91 5.18 17.33
CA TYR A 165 -1.24 4.51 16.22
C TYR A 165 0.24 4.85 16.02
N THR A 166 0.84 5.68 16.88
CA THR A 166 2.29 5.99 16.88
C THR A 166 2.93 5.47 18.15
#